data_AF-A0A0F8YMP6-F1
#
_entry.id   AF-A0A0F8YMP6-F1
#
_cell.length_a   1.000
_cell.length_b   1.000
_cell.length_c   1.000
_cell.angle_alpha   90.00
_cell.angle_beta   90.00
_cell.angle_gamma   90.00
#
_symmetry.space_group_name_H-M   'P 1'
#
loop_
_entity.id
_entity.type
_entity.pdbx_description
1 polymer ?
#
loop_
_entity_poly.entity_id
_entity_poly.type
_entity_poly.pdbx_seq_one_letter_code
_entity_poly.pdbx_strand_id
1 'polypeptide(L)'
;KYVYEEDCKKPEEFIKKEDFKKAIAAYKDIVNRHDSAEQITDLHFRICKCLFNAGDYEAAILELDSFLAKNKSSNRKLSKDAMLLKGRCYIQLGEINKAADTFFAFTIEYPEAKEAPESNFFIGYSYMLQGKFDQANIAFDIVAKDYPQSSYASKARLCLIRIENMTE
;
A
#
# COMPACT_ATOMS: atom_id res chain seq x y z
N LYS A 1 3.17 -22.45 15.94
CA LYS A 1 3.76 -21.09 15.99
C LYS A 1 5.27 -21.11 15.80
N TYR A 2 6.04 -21.82 16.63
CA TYR A 2 7.51 -21.89 16.53
C TYR A 2 8.04 -22.38 15.17
N VAL A 3 7.48 -23.46 14.61
CA VAL A 3 7.89 -23.99 13.29
C VAL A 3 7.63 -23.00 12.15
N TYR A 4 6.51 -22.27 12.20
CA TYR A 4 6.14 -21.27 11.19
C TYR A 4 7.10 -20.06 11.22
N GLU A 5 7.43 -19.58 12.41
CA GLU A 5 8.40 -18.49 12.59
C GLU A 5 9.80 -18.93 12.13
N GLU A 6 10.18 -20.19 12.38
CA GLU A 6 11.45 -20.75 11.92
C GLU A 6 11.53 -20.86 10.39
N ASP A 7 10.46 -21.36 9.74
CA ASP A 7 10.36 -21.46 8.28
C ASP A 7 10.50 -20.08 7.61
N CYS A 8 10.02 -19.01 8.26
CA CYS A 8 10.08 -17.65 7.72
C CYS A 8 11.48 -17.02 7.76
N LYS A 9 12.43 -17.56 8.53
CA LYS A 9 13.78 -16.98 8.65
C LYS A 9 14.54 -16.95 7.33
N LYS A 10 14.44 -18.01 6.52
CA LYS A 10 15.16 -18.12 5.24
C LYS A 10 14.68 -17.09 4.22
N PRO A 11 13.37 -16.95 3.93
CA PRO A 11 12.87 -15.84 3.12
C PRO A 11 13.29 -14.47 3.66
N GLU A 12 13.25 -14.27 4.98
CA GLU A 12 13.63 -13.00 5.60
C GLU A 12 15.13 -12.67 5.42
N GLU A 13 16.00 -13.69 5.39
CA GLU A 13 17.40 -13.51 5.04
C GLU A 13 17.58 -13.06 3.59
N PHE A 14 16.83 -13.63 2.66
CA PHE A 14 16.86 -13.19 1.26
C PHE A 14 16.36 -11.75 1.11
N ILE A 15 15.32 -11.35 1.84
CA ILE A 15 14.84 -9.96 1.87
C ILE A 15 15.93 -9.00 2.35
N LYS A 16 16.68 -9.36 3.40
CA LYS A 16 17.81 -8.54 3.89
C LYS A 16 18.94 -8.38 2.87
N LYS A 17 19.07 -9.36 1.97
CA LYS A 17 20.03 -9.34 0.85
C LYS A 17 19.44 -8.74 -0.43
N GLU A 18 18.21 -8.20 -0.37
CA GLU A 18 17.44 -7.68 -1.51
C GLU A 18 17.17 -8.73 -2.62
N ASP A 19 17.36 -10.02 -2.32
CA ASP A 19 17.08 -11.12 -3.24
C ASP A 19 15.59 -11.51 -3.16
N PHE A 20 14.73 -10.60 -3.59
CA PHE A 20 13.28 -10.77 -3.48
C PHE A 20 12.77 -11.96 -4.29
N LYS A 21 13.42 -12.31 -5.41
CA LYS A 21 13.06 -13.47 -6.23
C LYS A 21 13.23 -14.78 -5.45
N LYS A 22 14.36 -14.95 -4.76
CA LYS A 22 14.56 -16.13 -3.88
C LYS A 22 13.65 -16.09 -2.66
N ALA A 23 13.37 -14.91 -2.10
CA ALA A 23 12.42 -14.78 -1.00
C ALA A 23 11.01 -15.25 -1.40
N ILE A 24 10.52 -14.85 -2.59
CA ILE A 24 9.22 -15.27 -3.13
C ILE A 24 9.18 -16.78 -3.34
N ALA A 25 10.22 -17.37 -3.95
CA ALA A 25 10.30 -18.81 -4.14
C ALA A 25 10.24 -19.56 -2.80
N ALA A 26 11.03 -19.11 -1.81
CA ALA A 26 11.04 -19.70 -0.48
C ALA A 26 9.67 -19.55 0.23
N TYR A 27 8.97 -18.43 0.09
CA TYR A 27 7.61 -18.29 0.63
C TYR A 27 6.61 -19.21 -0.06
N LYS A 28 6.68 -19.38 -1.39
CA LYS A 28 5.82 -20.32 -2.12
C LYS A 28 6.04 -21.77 -1.66
N ASP A 29 7.29 -22.15 -1.38
CA ASP A 29 7.61 -23.47 -0.83
C ASP A 29 7.04 -23.67 0.59
N ILE A 30 6.98 -22.60 1.40
CA ILE A 30 6.35 -22.66 2.73
C ILE A 30 4.84 -22.79 2.57
N VAL A 31 4.19 -22.06 1.66
CA VAL A 31 2.74 -22.16 1.42
C VAL A 31 2.33 -23.61 1.10
N ASN A 32 3.15 -24.36 0.36
CA ASN A 32 2.86 -25.76 0.02
C ASN A 32 3.02 -26.76 1.19
N ARG A 33 3.63 -26.35 2.30
CA ARG A 33 3.92 -27.22 3.46
C ARG A 33 3.04 -26.93 4.68
N HIS A 34 2.19 -25.90 4.61
CA HIS A 34 1.36 -25.45 5.72
C HIS A 34 -0.10 -25.42 5.29
N ASP A 35 -1.00 -25.93 6.14
CA ASP A 35 -2.44 -26.02 5.84
C ASP A 35 -3.29 -24.94 6.55
N SER A 36 -2.69 -24.14 7.44
CA SER A 36 -3.43 -23.13 8.17
C SER A 36 -3.79 -21.95 7.27
N ALA A 37 -5.08 -21.72 7.07
CA ALA A 37 -5.59 -20.61 6.26
C ALA A 37 -5.05 -19.25 6.73
N GLU A 38 -4.88 -19.04 8.04
CA GLU A 38 -4.32 -17.80 8.59
C GLU A 38 -2.86 -17.60 8.20
N GLN A 39 -2.05 -18.66 8.31
CA GLN A 39 -0.63 -18.64 7.96
C GLN A 39 -0.44 -18.48 6.45
N ILE A 40 -1.21 -19.23 5.66
CA ILE A 40 -1.21 -19.11 4.20
C ILE A 40 -1.53 -17.66 3.79
N THR A 41 -2.52 -17.05 4.43
CA THR A 41 -2.89 -15.65 4.19
C THR A 41 -1.74 -14.69 4.51
N ASP A 42 -1.08 -14.82 5.67
CA ASP A 42 0.10 -14.00 6.00
C ASP A 42 1.24 -14.17 4.97
N LEU A 43 1.51 -15.42 4.55
CA LEU A 43 2.53 -15.73 3.54
C LEU A 43 2.21 -15.10 2.18
N HIS A 44 0.96 -15.15 1.73
CA HIS A 44 0.54 -14.49 0.49
C HIS A 44 0.76 -12.98 0.55
N PHE A 45 0.43 -12.35 1.69
CA PHE A 45 0.69 -10.93 1.86
C PHE A 45 2.20 -10.61 1.86
N ARG A 46 3.03 -11.45 2.47
CA ARG A 46 4.50 -11.33 2.43
C ARG A 46 5.05 -11.46 1.01
N ILE A 47 4.50 -12.35 0.20
CA ILE A 47 4.83 -12.47 -1.24
C ILE A 47 4.49 -11.16 -1.96
N CYS A 48 3.31 -10.59 -1.73
CA CYS A 48 2.92 -9.30 -2.34
C CYS A 48 3.92 -8.19 -2.00
N LYS A 49 4.38 -8.12 -0.74
CA LYS A 49 5.41 -7.15 -0.32
C LYS A 49 6.76 -7.40 -1.02
N CYS A 50 7.14 -8.66 -1.21
CA CYS A 50 8.37 -8.99 -1.93
C CYS A 50 8.27 -8.58 -3.41
N LEU A 51 7.12 -8.80 -4.06
CA LEU A 51 6.88 -8.37 -5.44
C LEU A 51 6.98 -6.85 -5.57
N PHE A 52 6.37 -6.10 -4.64
CA PHE A 52 6.49 -4.64 -4.61
C PHE A 52 7.96 -4.21 -4.46
N ASN A 53 8.71 -4.81 -3.54
CA ASN A 53 10.12 -4.45 -3.34
C ASN A 53 11.03 -4.88 -4.50
N ALA A 54 10.63 -5.92 -5.26
CA ALA A 54 11.31 -6.35 -6.48
C ALA A 54 11.08 -5.40 -7.66
N GLY A 55 10.12 -4.48 -7.54
CA GLY A 55 9.67 -3.62 -8.65
C GLY A 55 8.66 -4.29 -9.57
N ASP A 56 8.24 -5.52 -9.29
CA ASP A 56 7.25 -6.27 -10.07
C ASP A 56 5.83 -5.84 -9.68
N TYR A 57 5.50 -4.56 -9.91
CA TYR A 57 4.28 -3.93 -9.40
C TYR A 57 3.00 -4.51 -10.01
N GLU A 58 3.01 -4.87 -11.29
CA GLU A 58 1.86 -5.49 -11.97
C GLU A 58 1.55 -6.87 -11.37
N ALA A 59 2.60 -7.66 -11.11
CA ALA A 59 2.45 -8.96 -10.44
C ALA A 59 1.96 -8.78 -9.00
N ALA A 60 2.48 -7.77 -8.28
CA ALA A 60 2.00 -7.43 -6.95
C ALA A 60 0.51 -7.08 -6.96
N ILE A 61 0.04 -6.27 -7.92
CA ILE A 61 -1.38 -5.88 -8.04
C ILE A 61 -2.26 -7.11 -8.30
N LEU A 62 -1.86 -8.00 -9.21
CA LEU A 62 -2.61 -9.22 -9.51
C LEU A 62 -2.81 -10.09 -8.25
N GLU A 63 -1.73 -10.31 -7.50
CA GLU A 63 -1.78 -11.08 -6.25
C GLU A 63 -2.58 -10.36 -5.16
N LEU A 64 -2.46 -9.03 -5.06
CA LEU A 64 -3.23 -8.21 -4.12
C LEU A 64 -4.73 -8.22 -4.41
N ASP A 65 -5.13 -8.27 -5.68
CA ASP A 65 -6.54 -8.36 -6.06
C ASP A 65 -7.15 -9.71 -5.67
N SER A 66 -6.44 -10.81 -5.94
CA SER A 66 -6.81 -12.14 -5.46
C SER A 66 -6.87 -12.19 -3.93
N PHE A 67 -5.90 -11.57 -3.26
CA PHE A 67 -5.81 -11.49 -1.80
C PHE A 67 -7.01 -10.75 -1.20
N LEU A 68 -7.32 -9.56 -1.71
CA LEU A 68 -8.42 -8.73 -1.22
C LEU A 68 -9.77 -9.37 -1.49
N ALA A 69 -9.98 -9.98 -2.65
CA ALA A 69 -11.23 -10.67 -2.98
C ALA A 69 -11.57 -11.79 -1.97
N LYS A 70 -10.55 -12.48 -1.44
CA LYS A 70 -10.72 -13.60 -0.50
C LYS A 70 -10.75 -13.17 0.97
N ASN A 71 -10.04 -12.09 1.32
CA ASN A 71 -9.74 -11.77 2.72
C ASN A 71 -10.37 -10.48 3.25
N LYS A 72 -11.04 -9.69 2.41
CA LYS A 72 -11.56 -8.35 2.79
C LYS A 72 -12.35 -8.36 4.10
N SER A 73 -13.23 -9.35 4.28
CA SER A 73 -14.09 -9.46 5.47
C SER A 73 -13.50 -10.31 6.60
N SER A 74 -12.66 -11.29 6.29
CA SER A 74 -12.11 -12.24 7.28
C SER A 74 -10.84 -11.74 7.95
N ASN A 75 -10.07 -10.87 7.28
CA ASN A 75 -8.83 -10.32 7.81
C ASN A 75 -8.72 -8.82 7.52
N ARG A 76 -9.46 -8.02 8.30
CA ARG A 76 -9.55 -6.56 8.11
C ARG A 76 -8.19 -5.87 8.20
N LYS A 77 -7.29 -6.36 9.08
CA LYS A 77 -5.94 -5.81 9.26
C LYS A 77 -5.06 -6.01 8.04
N LEU A 78 -4.93 -7.24 7.54
CA LEU A 78 -4.12 -7.49 6.34
C LEU A 78 -4.75 -6.90 5.09
N SER A 79 -6.09 -6.88 5.00
CA SER A 79 -6.79 -6.25 3.87
C SER A 79 -6.54 -4.74 3.80
N LYS A 80 -6.48 -4.07 4.95
CA LYS A 80 -6.05 -2.67 5.05
C LYS A 80 -4.63 -2.51 4.48
N ASP A 81 -3.67 -3.30 4.97
CA ASP A 81 -2.27 -3.19 4.53
C ASP A 81 -2.11 -3.54 3.03
N ALA A 82 -2.92 -4.48 2.52
CA ALA A 82 -2.97 -4.87 1.10
C ALA A 82 -3.56 -3.77 0.21
N MET A 83 -4.65 -3.11 0.61
CA MET A 83 -5.20 -1.98 -0.14
C MET A 83 -4.19 -0.82 -0.23
N LEU A 84 -3.49 -0.54 0.87
CA LEU A 84 -2.45 0.49 0.89
C LEU A 84 -1.28 0.12 -0.04
N LEU A 85 -0.82 -1.12 0.00
CA LEU A 85 0.25 -1.60 -0.88
C LEU A 85 -0.16 -1.51 -2.35
N LYS A 86 -1.41 -1.86 -2.68
CA LYS A 86 -1.96 -1.76 -4.04
C LYS A 86 -1.95 -0.32 -4.55
N GLY A 87 -2.38 0.63 -3.71
CA GLY A 87 -2.32 2.06 -4.04
C GLY A 87 -0.88 2.51 -4.34
N ARG A 88 0.09 2.07 -3.53
CA ARG A 88 1.51 2.35 -3.77
C ARG A 88 2.02 1.74 -5.09
N CYS A 89 1.62 0.51 -5.43
CA CYS A 89 1.96 -0.09 -6.73
C CYS A 89 1.49 0.81 -7.89
N TYR A 90 0.25 1.30 -7.84
CA TYR A 90 -0.26 2.18 -8.90
C TYR A 90 0.49 3.51 -8.99
N ILE A 91 0.94 4.08 -7.87
CA ILE A 91 1.81 5.26 -7.88
C ILE A 91 3.13 4.94 -8.60
N GLN A 92 3.76 3.80 -8.31
CA GLN A 92 5.02 3.42 -8.96
C GLN A 92 4.87 3.17 -10.45
N LEU A 93 3.71 2.67 -10.88
CA LEU A 93 3.39 2.46 -12.30
C LEU A 93 2.96 3.74 -13.03
N GLY A 94 2.80 4.87 -12.33
CA GLY A 94 2.24 6.09 -12.92
C GLY A 94 0.75 5.98 -13.29
N GLU A 95 0.07 4.95 -12.78
CA GLU A 95 -1.36 4.72 -12.97
C GLU A 95 -2.17 5.59 -11.99
N ILE A 96 -2.00 6.90 -12.12
CA ILE A 96 -2.41 7.91 -11.13
C ILE A 96 -3.92 7.87 -10.84
N ASN A 97 -4.75 7.60 -11.85
CA ASN A 97 -6.20 7.47 -11.65
C ASN A 97 -6.54 6.29 -10.73
N LYS A 98 -5.96 5.11 -11.02
CA LYS A 98 -6.18 3.90 -10.20
C LYS A 98 -5.62 4.06 -8.80
N ALA A 99 -4.50 4.77 -8.66
CA ALA A 99 -3.95 5.12 -7.34
C ALA A 99 -4.95 5.96 -6.54
N ALA A 100 -5.47 7.06 -7.12
CA ALA A 100 -6.46 7.92 -6.47
C ALA A 100 -7.69 7.13 -6.02
N ASP A 101 -8.26 6.31 -6.91
CA ASP A 101 -9.44 5.50 -6.60
C ASP A 101 -9.17 4.50 -5.46
N THR A 102 -7.98 3.87 -5.47
CA THR A 102 -7.59 2.90 -4.45
C THR A 102 -7.39 3.54 -3.09
N PHE A 103 -6.72 4.70 -3.03
CA PHE A 103 -6.53 5.44 -1.78
C PHE A 103 -7.84 6.07 -1.28
N PHE A 104 -8.71 6.52 -2.17
CA PHE A 104 -10.04 6.99 -1.78
C PHE A 104 -10.89 5.86 -1.18
N ALA A 105 -10.90 4.69 -1.82
CA ALA A 105 -11.55 3.52 -1.24
C ALA A 105 -10.97 3.17 0.14
N PHE A 106 -9.65 3.32 0.32
CA PHE A 106 -9.00 3.11 1.62
C PHE A 106 -9.51 4.07 2.69
N THR A 107 -9.66 5.37 2.41
CA THR A 107 -10.11 6.35 3.41
C THR A 107 -11.56 6.14 3.83
N ILE A 108 -12.39 5.58 2.94
CA ILE A 108 -13.78 5.19 3.26
C ILE A 108 -13.82 3.90 4.10
N GLU A 109 -13.04 2.89 3.76
CA GLU A 109 -13.06 1.58 4.41
C GLU A 109 -12.32 1.56 5.77
N TYR A 110 -11.29 2.41 5.90
CA TYR A 110 -10.40 2.49 7.05
C TYR A 110 -10.15 3.94 7.50
N PRO A 111 -11.20 4.71 7.86
CA PRO A 111 -11.08 6.14 8.17
C PRO A 111 -10.17 6.44 9.38
N GLU A 112 -10.10 5.52 10.34
CA GLU A 112 -9.29 5.65 11.56
C GLU A 112 -7.89 5.03 11.42
N ALA A 113 -7.53 4.55 10.23
CA ALA A 113 -6.21 3.97 10.01
C ALA A 113 -5.12 5.03 10.20
N LYS A 114 -4.01 4.64 10.83
CA LYS A 114 -2.81 5.50 10.94
C LYS A 114 -2.24 5.89 9.57
N GLU A 115 -2.59 5.14 8.53
CA GLU A 115 -2.20 5.38 7.12
C GLU A 115 -3.24 6.23 6.34
N ALA A 116 -4.32 6.69 6.99
CA ALA A 116 -5.26 7.65 6.39
C ALA A 116 -4.59 8.96 5.91
N PRO A 117 -3.60 9.55 6.62
CA PRO A 117 -2.90 10.74 6.12
C PRO A 117 -2.10 10.47 4.85
N GLU A 118 -1.47 9.28 4.76
CA GLU A 118 -0.77 8.85 3.54
C GLU A 118 -1.73 8.74 2.36
N SER A 119 -2.88 8.10 2.59
CA SER A 119 -3.89 7.89 1.55
C SER A 119 -4.45 9.22 1.06
N ASN A 120 -4.85 10.12 1.96
CA ASN A 120 -5.30 11.47 1.58
C ASN A 120 -4.21 12.27 0.85
N PHE A 121 -2.95 12.15 1.26
CA PHE A 121 -1.85 12.81 0.55
C PHE A 121 -1.73 12.29 -0.89
N PHE A 122 -1.77 10.98 -1.11
CA PHE A 122 -1.66 10.42 -2.45
C PHE A 122 -2.92 10.66 -3.31
N ILE A 123 -4.10 10.81 -2.72
CA ILE A 123 -5.29 11.32 -3.43
C ILE A 123 -5.02 12.74 -3.94
N GLY A 124 -4.57 13.65 -3.06
CA GLY A 124 -4.27 15.03 -3.44
C GLY A 124 -3.16 15.12 -4.49
N TYR A 125 -2.09 14.34 -4.31
CA TYR A 125 -0.98 14.25 -5.27
C TYR A 125 -1.46 13.76 -6.63
N SER A 126 -2.34 12.76 -6.64
CA SER A 126 -2.91 12.23 -7.87
C SER A 126 -3.76 13.25 -8.61
N TYR A 127 -4.60 14.02 -7.89
CA TYR A 127 -5.38 15.09 -8.49
C TYR A 127 -4.52 16.25 -8.99
N MET A 128 -3.46 16.59 -8.27
CA MET A 128 -2.50 17.63 -8.68
C MET A 128 -1.82 17.26 -10.00
N LEU A 129 -1.39 16.00 -10.16
CA LEU A 129 -0.81 15.51 -11.43
C LEU A 129 -1.81 15.51 -12.59
N GLN A 130 -3.10 15.42 -12.31
CA GLN A 130 -4.17 15.51 -13.31
C GLN A 130 -4.59 16.97 -13.62
N GLY A 131 -3.97 17.97 -12.97
CA GLY A 131 -4.37 19.38 -13.09
C GLY A 131 -5.69 19.72 -12.38
N LYS A 132 -6.22 18.80 -11.57
CA LYS A 132 -7.47 18.99 -10.81
C LYS A 132 -7.17 19.66 -9.47
N PHE A 133 -6.73 20.91 -9.55
CA PHE A 133 -6.17 21.63 -8.41
C PHE A 133 -7.16 21.83 -7.24
N ASP A 134 -8.43 22.07 -7.51
CA ASP A 134 -9.45 22.21 -6.45
C ASP A 134 -9.59 20.92 -5.61
N GLN A 135 -9.64 19.77 -6.28
CA GLN A 135 -9.73 18.47 -5.62
C GLN A 135 -8.44 18.12 -4.88
N ALA A 136 -7.29 18.48 -5.46
CA ALA A 136 -6.00 18.32 -4.82
C ALA A 136 -5.90 19.15 -3.52
N ASN A 137 -6.34 20.41 -3.56
CA ASN A 137 -6.37 21.30 -2.41
C ASN A 137 -7.20 20.71 -1.27
N ILE A 138 -8.41 20.23 -1.54
CA ILE A 138 -9.27 19.59 -0.52
C ILE A 138 -8.53 18.42 0.15
N ALA A 139 -7.94 17.52 -0.64
CA ALA A 139 -7.28 16.34 -0.10
C ALA A 139 -6.01 16.69 0.70
N PHE A 140 -5.21 17.66 0.24
CA PHE A 140 -4.04 18.12 0.99
C PHE A 140 -4.41 18.89 2.26
N ASP A 141 -5.48 19.68 2.23
CA ASP A 141 -5.98 20.43 3.37
C ASP A 141 -6.43 19.50 4.50
N ILE A 142 -7.12 18.40 4.17
CA ILE A 142 -7.44 17.32 5.14
C ILE A 142 -6.16 16.82 5.82
N VAL A 143 -5.10 16.53 5.06
CA VAL A 143 -3.83 16.06 5.64
C VAL A 143 -3.19 17.12 6.55
N ALA A 144 -3.21 18.38 6.12
CA ALA A 144 -2.56 19.47 6.84
C ALA A 144 -3.30 19.85 8.14
N LYS A 145 -4.63 19.83 8.13
CA LYS A 145 -5.50 20.26 9.24
C LYS A 145 -5.84 19.13 10.21
N ASP A 146 -6.23 17.98 9.69
CA ASP A 146 -6.76 16.88 10.52
C ASP A 146 -5.62 15.99 11.06
N TYR A 147 -4.48 15.98 10.36
CA TYR A 147 -3.32 15.15 10.72
C TYR A 147 -2.02 15.96 10.86
N PRO A 148 -1.98 17.06 11.64
CA PRO A 148 -0.87 18.01 11.62
C PRO A 148 0.48 17.43 12.07
N GLN A 149 0.46 16.34 12.84
CA GLN A 149 1.65 15.62 13.34
C GLN A 149 2.11 14.48 12.40
N SER A 150 1.36 14.20 11.34
CA SER A 150 1.74 13.19 10.35
C SER A 150 2.98 13.63 9.57
N SER A 151 3.83 12.67 9.19
CA SER A 151 4.96 12.90 8.28
C SER A 151 4.51 13.42 6.90
N TYR A 152 3.23 13.28 6.55
CA TYR A 152 2.64 13.80 5.32
C TYR A 152 2.13 15.24 5.44
N ALA A 153 1.92 15.78 6.64
CA ALA A 153 1.35 17.13 6.80
C ALA A 153 2.25 18.22 6.22
N SER A 154 3.55 18.14 6.46
CA SER A 154 4.50 19.10 5.88
C SER A 154 4.56 19.00 4.35
N LYS A 155 4.48 17.78 3.79
CA LYS A 155 4.44 17.57 2.34
C LYS A 155 3.16 18.14 1.74
N ALA A 156 2.01 17.90 2.38
CA ALA A 156 0.72 18.43 1.95
C ALA A 156 0.72 19.96 1.92
N ARG A 157 1.24 20.62 2.97
CA ARG A 157 1.39 22.09 2.99
C ARG A 157 2.25 22.63 1.85
N LEU A 158 3.36 21.96 1.52
CA LEU A 158 4.18 22.35 0.38
C LEU A 158 3.42 22.22 -0.95
N CYS A 159 2.60 21.18 -1.09
CA CYS A 159 1.77 21.01 -2.28
C CYS A 159 0.67 22.08 -2.37
N LEU A 160 0.05 22.48 -1.26
CA LEU A 160 -0.93 23.59 -1.24
C LEU A 160 -0.31 24.89 -1.76
N ILE A 161 0.85 25.29 -1.21
CA ILE A 161 1.58 26.50 -1.66
C ILE A 161 1.94 26.41 -3.15
N ARG A 162 2.34 25.21 -3.61
CA ARG A 162 2.66 25.00 -5.02
C ARG A 162 1.44 25.17 -5.92
N ILE A 163 0.27 24.70 -5.49
CA ILE A 163 -0.97 24.84 -6.24
C ILE A 163 -1.37 26.32 -6.32
N GLU A 164 -1.32 27.05 -5.19
CA GLU A 164 -1.62 28.49 -5.15
C GLU A 164 -0.78 29.26 -6.18
N ASN A 165 0.54 29.04 -6.19
CA ASN A 165 1.46 29.67 -7.15
C ASN A 165 1.23 29.26 -8.62
N MET A 166 0.48 28.18 -8.89
CA MET A 166 0.14 27.74 -10.26
C MET A 166 -1.20 28.32 -10.74
N THR A 167 -2.02 28.83 -9.82
CA THR A 167 -3.36 29.37 -10.10
C THR A 167 -3.42 30.90 -10.11
N GLU A 168 -2.37 31.57 -9.62
CA GLU A 168 -2.12 33.01 -9.78
C GLU A 168 -1.51 33.34 -11.15
#